data_AF-A0AAW1QY80-F1
#
_entry.id   AF-A0AAW1QY80-F1
#
_cell.length_a   1.000
_cell.length_b   1.000
_cell.length_c   1.000
_cell.angle_alpha   90.00
_cell.angle_beta   90.00
_cell.angle_gamma   90.00
#
_symmetry.space_group_name_H-M   'P 1'
#
loop_
_entity.id
_entity.type
_entity.pdbx_description
1 polymer ?
#
loop_
_entity_poly.entity_id
_entity_poly.type
_entity_poly.pdbx_seq_one_letter_code
_entity_poly.pdbx_strand_id
1 'polypeptide(L)'
;HDLQAHLDKIVAEVLDTSAHLLKKNVTLEKRFASNTPVITADKRKLTQVLYNLVGNAAKFTHKGNILVEVKPDVGGQEVYIIVQDTGCGIAQEQHELIFDPFNQGDSSTTRKFGGTGLGLSIVKRLVDAHGGKITLQSGVGQGSTFKITLPVHQPEESTCVSADDSKRGSLDVEFDTAAAAALLMPEAEPVESPTQKMIQRQKSRRSFTRQATMPRAAAPGAPCSLFNGTATLGSLKLTHSEVHGDVLILSVDDEPTNHMVLEEAVRSQGHSMHQELNAQDALQWIVEQAEYPDLILLDCMMPGMSGHEFCQELRKTVPQSLVPVIMVSAKNNEETIVKGLQQGCNDFVSKPIKRGELLARINAHLRVKDDATWVHSLVNGAIQDDAEAMVILKSILPEPIILRLQEGQKIIGDSHPHVVILFSDIVGFSEMATTMPAIEIFMLLTNLYNTFDKLVDKFNVYKVETIGDGYMIAAGHDENEKSTKQGKPIARMLKMAQAMLEAVQSFKMPGGVLRIRVGIHCGPAFAGVIGSKCPRYCFLGDTINTASRMESTSFPMSAQLTEAAVQDAGTPMPSAPLAKEPSRARASCPPT
;
A
#
# COMPACT_ATOMS: atom_id res chain seq x y z
N HIS A 1 5.01 21.08 -8.88
CA HIS A 1 5.58 22.20 -8.09
C HIS A 1 6.65 21.59 -7.20
N ASP A 2 7.96 21.80 -7.29
CA ASP A 2 8.85 22.75 -7.94
C ASP A 2 9.98 21.88 -8.53
N LEU A 3 9.99 21.65 -9.85
CA LEU A 3 10.85 20.63 -10.45
C LEU A 3 12.32 21.10 -10.55
N GLN A 4 12.62 22.37 -10.31
CA GLN A 4 13.97 22.92 -10.40
C GLN A 4 14.77 22.66 -9.11
N ALA A 5 15.71 21.73 -9.18
CA ALA A 5 16.55 21.30 -8.07
C ALA A 5 17.95 21.92 -8.16
N HIS A 6 18.32 22.70 -7.14
CA HIS A 6 19.69 23.14 -6.90
C HIS A 6 20.46 22.03 -6.19
N LEU A 7 21.22 21.24 -6.97
CA LEU A 7 21.92 20.05 -6.48
C LEU A 7 22.88 20.34 -5.32
N ASP A 8 23.61 21.45 -5.42
CA ASP A 8 24.54 21.94 -4.40
C ASP A 8 23.84 22.17 -3.05
N LYS A 9 22.66 22.80 -3.06
CA LYS A 9 21.86 23.05 -1.86
C LYS A 9 21.32 21.75 -1.26
N ILE A 10 20.79 20.84 -2.09
CA ILE A 10 20.25 19.56 -1.64
C ILE A 10 21.36 18.70 -1.02
N VAL A 11 22.51 18.62 -1.68
CA VAL A 11 23.66 17.87 -1.16
C VAL A 11 24.19 18.52 0.12
N ALA A 12 24.27 19.85 0.20
CA ALA A 12 24.67 20.53 1.43
C ALA A 12 23.73 20.19 2.61
N GLU A 13 22.42 20.27 2.39
CA GLU A 13 21.37 19.97 3.37
C GLU A 13 21.47 18.53 3.88
N VAL A 14 21.58 17.55 2.98
CA VAL A 14 21.73 16.12 3.35
C VAL A 14 23.00 15.86 4.15
N LEU A 15 24.08 16.55 3.82
CA LEU A 15 25.36 16.35 4.52
C LEU A 15 25.32 16.97 5.92
N ASP A 16 24.64 18.10 6.10
CA ASP A 16 24.49 18.73 7.40
C ASP A 16 23.61 17.88 8.33
N THR A 17 22.51 17.35 7.80
CA THR A 17 21.66 16.44 8.55
C THR A 17 22.33 15.09 8.79
N SER A 18 23.16 14.58 7.88
CA SER A 18 23.87 13.29 8.03
C SER A 18 25.11 13.37 8.92
N ALA A 19 25.54 14.57 9.35
CA ALA A 19 26.74 14.75 10.18
C ALA A 19 26.71 13.93 11.48
N HIS A 20 25.52 13.73 12.07
CA HIS A 20 25.36 12.92 13.29
C HIS A 20 25.59 11.42 13.10
N LEU A 21 25.54 10.93 11.85
CA LEU A 21 25.78 9.52 11.51
C LEU A 21 27.29 9.19 11.49
N LEU A 22 28.15 10.21 11.48
CA LEU A 22 29.59 10.04 11.39
C LEU A 22 30.18 9.58 12.72
N LYS A 23 31.05 8.57 12.66
CA LYS A 23 31.87 8.15 13.81
C LYS A 23 32.94 9.22 14.07
N LYS A 24 33.39 9.35 15.33
CA LYS A 24 34.40 10.35 15.75
C LYS A 24 35.70 10.39 14.92
N ASN A 25 36.04 9.30 14.23
CA ASN A 25 37.28 9.15 13.45
C ASN A 25 37.07 9.23 11.93
N VAL A 26 35.90 9.71 11.48
CA VAL A 26 35.55 9.86 10.07
C VAL A 26 35.29 11.33 9.77
N THR A 27 35.99 11.88 8.78
CA THR A 27 35.76 13.24 8.28
C THR A 27 34.81 13.22 7.09
N LEU A 28 34.05 14.29 6.91
CA LEU A 28 33.17 14.49 5.76
C LEU A 28 33.66 15.72 4.98
N GLU A 29 34.05 15.52 3.73
CA GLU A 29 34.54 16.56 2.83
C GLU A 29 33.51 16.83 1.73
N LYS A 30 33.28 18.11 1.42
CA LYS A 30 32.34 18.54 0.37
C LYS A 30 33.12 19.26 -0.74
N ARG A 31 32.87 18.91 -2.01
CA ARG A 31 33.43 19.63 -3.17
C ARG A 31 32.33 19.96 -4.18
N PHE A 32 32.09 21.25 -4.40
CA PHE A 32 31.09 21.73 -5.34
C PHE A 32 31.76 22.54 -6.44
N ALA A 33 31.50 22.21 -7.71
CA ALA A 33 31.94 23.04 -8.83
C ALA A 33 31.13 24.35 -8.87
N SER A 34 31.80 25.45 -9.21
CA SER A 34 31.23 26.82 -9.20
C SER A 34 30.09 27.04 -10.20
N ASN A 35 29.89 26.12 -11.15
CA ASN A 35 28.93 26.20 -12.25
C ASN A 35 27.96 25.01 -12.27
N THR A 36 27.48 24.57 -11.10
CA THR A 36 26.54 23.44 -11.01
C THR A 36 25.18 23.80 -11.65
N PRO A 37 24.72 23.08 -12.68
CA PRO A 37 23.47 23.38 -13.37
C PRO A 37 22.26 23.04 -12.51
N VAL A 38 21.17 23.80 -12.69
CA VAL A 38 19.85 23.47 -12.12
C VAL A 38 19.27 22.33 -12.95
N ILE A 39 18.81 21.27 -12.29
CA ILE A 39 18.20 20.13 -12.97
C ILE A 39 16.71 20.03 -12.67
N THR A 40 15.98 19.37 -13.55
CA THR A 40 14.59 18.99 -13.33
C THR A 40 14.56 17.67 -12.53
N ALA A 41 14.37 17.72 -11.21
CA ALA A 41 14.38 16.52 -10.36
C ALA A 41 13.48 16.64 -9.12
N ASP A 42 12.98 15.50 -8.63
CA ASP A 42 12.23 15.42 -7.38
C ASP A 42 13.20 15.54 -6.18
N LYS A 43 13.15 16.69 -5.50
CA LYS A 43 14.00 16.99 -4.34
C LYS A 43 13.95 15.89 -3.28
N ARG A 44 12.77 15.35 -2.96
CA ARG A 44 12.61 14.35 -1.88
C ARG A 44 13.26 13.03 -2.26
N LYS A 45 13.02 12.56 -3.49
CA LYS A 45 13.61 11.31 -4.00
C LYS A 45 15.14 11.43 -4.11
N LEU A 46 15.66 12.56 -4.59
CA LEU A 46 17.10 12.80 -4.66
C LEU A 46 17.73 12.89 -3.27
N THR A 47 17.04 13.50 -2.31
CA THR A 47 17.43 13.54 -0.89
C THR A 47 17.54 12.13 -0.32
N GLN A 48 16.55 11.26 -0.58
CA GLN A 48 16.56 9.85 -0.17
C GLN A 48 17.73 9.06 -0.78
N VAL A 49 18.04 9.29 -2.06
CA VAL A 49 19.21 8.70 -2.73
C VAL A 49 20.50 9.06 -1.99
N LEU A 50 20.70 10.35 -1.70
CA LEU A 50 21.89 10.85 -1.04
C LEU A 50 22.01 10.33 0.40
N TYR A 51 20.92 10.32 1.17
CA TYR A 51 20.91 9.76 2.53
C TYR A 51 21.30 8.29 2.55
N ASN A 52 20.82 7.50 1.59
CA ASN A 52 21.18 6.08 1.50
C ASN A 52 22.67 5.89 1.18
N LEU A 53 23.23 6.66 0.25
CA LEU A 53 24.65 6.57 -0.11
C LEU A 53 25.58 7.08 1.00
N VAL A 54 25.30 8.27 1.56
CA VAL A 54 26.07 8.86 2.66
C VAL A 54 25.93 8.03 3.93
N GLY A 55 24.73 7.52 4.22
CA GLY A 55 24.48 6.61 5.34
C GLY A 55 25.26 5.31 5.21
N ASN A 56 25.33 4.72 4.02
CA ASN A 56 26.18 3.55 3.76
C ASN A 56 27.66 3.89 3.95
N ALA A 57 28.14 5.00 3.39
CA ALA A 57 29.52 5.45 3.56
C ALA A 57 29.88 5.63 5.05
N ALA A 58 29.02 6.27 5.84
CA ALA A 58 29.21 6.47 7.29
C ALA A 58 29.19 5.15 8.08
N LYS A 59 28.30 4.23 7.69
CA LYS A 59 28.15 2.92 8.30
C LYS A 59 29.40 2.06 8.10
N PHE A 60 29.92 1.98 6.88
CA PHE A 60 31.01 1.09 6.48
C PHE A 60 32.42 1.71 6.57
N THR A 61 32.51 3.02 6.80
CA THR A 61 33.77 3.69 7.13
C THR A 61 33.99 3.70 8.65
N HIS A 62 35.12 3.15 9.10
CA HIS A 62 35.48 3.13 10.53
C HIS A 62 36.46 4.24 10.90
N LYS A 63 37.39 4.54 9.99
CA LYS A 63 38.38 5.61 10.09
C LYS A 63 38.68 6.08 8.68
N GLY A 64 38.78 7.39 8.46
CA GLY A 64 39.13 7.95 7.15
C GLY A 64 38.24 9.13 6.77
N ASN A 65 37.99 9.28 5.48
CA ASN A 65 37.22 10.36 4.88
C ASN A 65 36.06 9.83 4.05
N ILE A 66 34.97 10.59 4.02
CA ILE A 66 33.88 10.47 3.06
C ILE A 66 33.87 11.77 2.25
N LEU A 67 34.05 11.68 0.94
CA LEU A 67 34.02 12.81 0.02
C LEU A 67 32.71 12.77 -0.76
N VAL A 68 31.99 13.90 -0.76
CA VAL A 68 30.85 14.11 -1.66
C VAL A 68 31.18 15.25 -2.62
N GLU A 69 31.23 14.92 -3.91
CA GLU A 69 31.56 15.83 -4.99
C GLU A 69 30.36 16.00 -5.94
N VAL A 70 30.05 17.25 -6.31
CA VAL A 70 29.10 17.57 -7.38
C VAL A 70 29.81 18.38 -8.45
N LYS A 71 29.75 17.91 -9.71
CA LYS A 71 30.34 18.61 -10.86
C LYS A 71 29.55 18.39 -12.14
N PRO A 72 29.44 19.40 -13.03
CA PRO A 72 28.87 19.20 -14.35
C PRO A 72 29.78 18.34 -15.23
N ASP A 73 29.19 17.72 -16.25
CA ASP A 73 29.94 17.12 -17.34
C ASP A 73 30.60 18.21 -18.22
N VAL A 74 31.67 17.84 -18.93
CA VAL A 74 32.41 18.70 -19.85
C VAL A 74 31.50 19.26 -20.96
N GLY A 75 30.42 18.54 -21.32
CA GLY A 75 29.40 19.00 -22.27
C GLY A 75 28.23 19.79 -21.67
N GLY A 76 28.13 19.91 -20.33
CA GLY A 76 27.04 20.62 -19.65
C GLY A 76 25.65 19.98 -19.77
N GLN A 77 25.55 18.81 -20.41
CA GLN A 77 24.30 18.06 -20.61
C GLN A 77 23.98 17.12 -19.45
N GLU A 78 24.96 16.79 -18.62
CA GLU A 78 24.80 15.93 -17.45
C GLU A 78 25.45 16.56 -16.21
N VAL A 79 25.01 16.13 -15.03
CA VAL A 79 25.64 16.45 -13.75
C VAL A 79 26.00 15.16 -13.02
N TYR A 80 27.18 15.17 -12.39
CA TYR A 80 27.70 14.05 -11.63
C TYR A 80 27.59 14.33 -10.14
N ILE A 81 27.04 13.36 -9.40
CA ILE A 81 27.15 13.28 -7.93
C ILE A 81 28.02 12.08 -7.60
N ILE A 82 29.12 12.32 -6.88
CA ILE A 82 30.09 11.30 -6.52
C ILE A 82 30.13 11.21 -4.99
N VAL A 83 29.83 10.03 -4.46
CA VAL A 83 29.97 9.71 -3.02
C VAL A 83 31.09 8.68 -2.90
N GLN A 84 32.22 9.11 -2.32
CA GLN A 84 33.40 8.30 -2.13
C GLN A 84 33.67 8.09 -0.64
N ASP A 85 33.95 6.85 -0.25
CA ASP A 85 34.33 6.46 1.10
C ASP A 85 35.67 5.74 1.12
N THR A 86 36.30 5.69 2.29
CA THR A 86 37.58 5.00 2.55
C THR A 86 37.39 3.78 3.45
N GLY A 87 36.19 3.18 3.41
CA GLY A 87 35.78 2.05 4.22
C GLY A 87 36.31 0.71 3.73
N CYS A 88 35.62 -0.38 4.10
CA CYS A 88 36.06 -1.75 3.83
C CYS A 88 36.06 -2.14 2.34
N GLY A 89 35.41 -1.35 1.47
CA GLY A 89 35.23 -1.68 0.07
C GLY A 89 34.32 -2.89 -0.17
N ILE A 90 34.05 -3.19 -1.44
CA ILE A 90 33.12 -4.21 -1.91
C ILE A 90 33.85 -5.14 -2.88
N ALA A 91 33.72 -6.45 -2.67
CA ALA A 91 34.32 -7.47 -3.54
C ALA A 91 33.72 -7.42 -4.95
N GLN A 92 34.54 -7.68 -5.98
CA GLN A 92 34.14 -7.51 -7.38
C GLN A 92 32.95 -8.39 -7.79
N GLU A 93 32.86 -9.59 -7.23
CA GLU A 93 31.72 -10.52 -7.43
C GLU A 93 30.39 -9.96 -6.90
N GLN A 94 30.44 -9.00 -5.97
CA GLN A 94 29.25 -8.39 -5.36
C GLN A 94 28.81 -7.10 -6.06
N HIS A 95 29.59 -6.56 -7.02
CA HIS A 95 29.33 -5.24 -7.62
C HIS A 95 27.97 -5.16 -8.34
N GLU A 96 27.53 -6.24 -8.97
CA GLU A 96 26.21 -6.31 -9.61
C GLU A 96 25.11 -6.66 -8.60
N LEU A 97 25.39 -7.59 -7.68
CA LEU A 97 24.44 -8.15 -6.73
C LEU A 97 23.97 -7.14 -5.67
N ILE A 98 24.79 -6.18 -5.25
CA ILE A 98 24.43 -5.20 -4.21
C ILE A 98 23.26 -4.27 -4.60
N PHE A 99 22.93 -4.19 -5.89
CA PHE A 99 21.79 -3.43 -6.37
C PHE A 99 20.50 -4.25 -6.41
N ASP A 100 20.58 -5.56 -6.19
CA ASP A 100 19.42 -6.44 -6.12
C ASP A 100 18.74 -6.34 -4.74
N PRO A 101 17.39 -6.34 -4.69
CA PRO A 101 16.67 -6.32 -3.43
C PRO A 101 17.09 -7.48 -2.51
N PHE A 102 17.29 -7.17 -1.22
CA PHE A 102 17.61 -8.13 -0.15
C PHE A 102 18.99 -8.79 -0.24
N ASN A 103 19.83 -8.39 -1.20
CA ASN A 103 21.17 -8.93 -1.34
C ASN A 103 22.14 -8.15 -0.44
N GLN A 104 22.82 -8.84 0.48
CA GLN A 104 23.78 -8.24 1.42
C GLN A 104 25.11 -8.98 1.31
N GLY A 105 26.18 -8.25 0.99
CA GLY A 105 27.53 -8.79 0.86
C GLY A 105 28.02 -9.43 2.17
N ASP A 106 28.01 -10.76 2.18
CA ASP A 106 28.46 -11.71 3.19
C ASP A 106 27.78 -11.75 4.57
N SER A 107 27.54 -12.99 5.01
CA SER A 107 26.89 -13.39 6.26
C SER A 107 27.74 -13.17 7.53
N SER A 108 28.98 -12.70 7.40
CA SER A 108 29.81 -12.24 8.51
C SER A 108 29.56 -10.78 8.89
N THR A 109 29.13 -9.96 7.93
CA THR A 109 28.88 -8.51 8.08
C THR A 109 27.46 -8.21 8.58
N THR A 110 26.51 -9.14 8.34
CA THR A 110 25.10 -9.06 8.75
C THR A 110 24.90 -9.06 10.27
N ARG A 111 25.71 -9.80 11.03
CA ARG A 111 25.62 -9.84 12.50
C ARG A 111 26.06 -8.56 13.21
N LYS A 112 26.87 -7.70 12.56
CA LYS A 112 27.41 -6.49 13.19
C LYS A 112 26.66 -5.20 12.83
N PHE A 113 26.00 -5.14 11.68
CA PHE A 113 25.53 -3.84 11.16
C PHE A 113 24.08 -3.76 10.70
N GLY A 114 23.26 -4.82 10.81
CA GLY A 114 21.78 -4.76 10.66
C GLY A 114 21.25 -3.86 9.52
N GLY A 115 20.91 -4.44 8.38
CA GLY A 115 20.30 -3.71 7.26
C GLY A 115 19.19 -4.55 6.62
N THR A 116 18.28 -3.90 5.88
CA THR A 116 17.20 -4.56 5.13
C THR A 116 17.64 -5.05 3.75
N GLY A 117 18.80 -4.62 3.26
CA GLY A 117 19.29 -4.96 1.92
C GLY A 117 18.52 -4.26 0.80
N LEU A 118 17.70 -3.25 1.12
CA LEU A 118 16.87 -2.54 0.16
C LEU A 118 17.47 -1.19 -0.28
N GLY A 119 18.38 -0.62 0.52
CA GLY A 119 18.86 0.76 0.33
C GLY A 119 19.43 1.03 -1.07
N LEU A 120 20.34 0.20 -1.56
CA LEU A 120 20.96 0.38 -2.88
C LEU A 120 20.02 0.04 -4.04
N SER A 121 19.11 -0.93 -3.86
CA SER A 121 18.05 -1.21 -4.86
C SER A 121 17.08 -0.03 -5.02
N ILE A 122 16.76 0.67 -3.93
CA ILE A 122 15.95 1.89 -3.94
C ILE A 122 16.73 3.01 -4.64
N VAL A 123 18.02 3.19 -4.31
CA VAL A 123 18.88 4.19 -4.96
C VAL A 123 18.90 4.01 -6.48
N LYS A 124 19.13 2.78 -6.97
CA LYS A 124 19.16 2.50 -8.41
C LYS A 124 17.84 2.88 -9.09
N ARG A 125 16.70 2.43 -8.54
CA ARG A 125 15.36 2.76 -9.06
C ARG A 125 15.09 4.27 -9.09
N LEU A 126 15.43 4.97 -8.01
CA LEU A 126 15.21 6.41 -7.93
C LEU A 126 16.10 7.17 -8.93
N VAL A 127 17.35 6.75 -9.14
CA VAL A 127 18.24 7.35 -10.15
C VAL A 127 17.72 7.08 -11.57
N ASP A 128 17.30 5.84 -11.86
CA ASP A 128 16.73 5.46 -13.16
C ASP A 128 15.45 6.27 -13.47
N ALA A 129 14.59 6.50 -12.46
CA ALA A 129 13.38 7.31 -12.59
C ALA A 129 13.67 8.79 -12.91
N HIS A 130 14.87 9.29 -12.62
CA HIS A 130 15.32 10.63 -13.02
C HIS A 130 16.02 10.64 -14.39
N GLY A 131 15.95 9.53 -15.15
CA GLY A 131 16.67 9.37 -16.41
C GLY A 131 18.19 9.29 -16.23
N GLY A 132 18.65 9.00 -15.01
CA GLY A 132 20.05 8.94 -14.66
C GLY A 132 20.66 7.55 -14.70
N LYS A 133 21.92 7.45 -14.29
CA LYS A 133 22.62 6.17 -14.12
C LYS A 133 23.52 6.19 -12.89
N ILE A 134 23.52 5.09 -12.13
CA ILE A 134 24.47 4.86 -11.03
C ILE A 134 25.56 3.86 -11.44
N THR A 135 26.79 4.13 -11.05
CA THR A 135 27.97 3.27 -11.27
C THR A 135 28.77 3.14 -9.97
N LEU A 136 29.41 1.98 -9.80
CA LEU A 136 30.25 1.68 -8.64
C LEU A 136 31.69 1.44 -9.09
N GLN A 137 32.65 2.02 -8.36
CA GLN A 137 34.05 1.62 -8.37
C GLN A 137 34.45 1.30 -6.93
N SER A 138 34.86 0.07 -6.65
CA SER A 138 35.21 -0.35 -5.29
C SER A 138 36.22 -1.49 -5.32
N GLY A 139 37.06 -1.56 -4.29
CA GLY A 139 38.00 -2.65 -4.08
C GLY A 139 38.13 -2.94 -2.59
N VAL A 140 38.26 -4.23 -2.23
CA VAL A 140 38.36 -4.65 -0.82
C VAL A 140 39.55 -3.94 -0.14
N GLY A 141 39.26 -3.19 0.92
CA GLY A 141 40.23 -2.38 1.68
C GLY A 141 40.61 -1.03 1.07
N GLN A 142 40.05 -0.67 -0.10
CA GLN A 142 40.33 0.61 -0.78
C GLN A 142 39.18 1.63 -0.68
N GLY A 143 38.04 1.23 -0.08
CA GLY A 143 36.82 2.04 -0.04
C GLY A 143 35.94 1.86 -1.29
N SER A 144 34.88 2.66 -1.38
CA SER A 144 33.93 2.61 -2.50
C SER A 144 33.61 3.99 -3.04
N THR A 145 33.39 4.08 -4.34
CA THR A 145 32.98 5.29 -5.05
C THR A 145 31.71 5.01 -5.82
N PHE A 146 30.60 5.61 -5.40
CA PHE A 146 29.34 5.61 -6.13
C PHE A 146 29.24 6.89 -6.94
N LYS A 147 29.08 6.76 -8.26
CA LYS A 147 28.89 7.88 -9.19
C LYS A 147 27.48 7.81 -9.78
N ILE A 148 26.68 8.84 -9.51
CA ILE A 148 25.38 9.09 -10.11
C ILE A 148 25.54 10.10 -11.24
N THR A 149 24.86 9.86 -12.36
CA THR A 149 24.77 10.73 -13.52
C THR A 149 23.31 11.12 -13.72
N LEU A 150 23.02 12.42 -13.86
CA LEU A 150 21.66 12.94 -14.09
C LEU A 150 21.64 13.90 -15.30
N PRO A 151 20.62 13.85 -16.16
CA PRO A 151 20.50 14.75 -17.30
C PRO A 151 20.10 16.18 -16.89
N VAL A 152 20.68 17.17 -17.54
CA VAL A 152 20.34 18.60 -17.40
C VAL A 152 19.34 18.94 -18.50
N HIS A 153 18.05 19.07 -18.17
CA HIS A 153 17.05 19.56 -19.13
C HIS A 153 17.21 21.07 -19.32
N GLN A 154 17.66 21.49 -20.50
CA GLN A 154 17.53 22.89 -20.92
C GLN A 154 16.08 23.12 -21.37
N PRO A 155 15.42 24.21 -20.95
CA PRO A 155 14.11 24.54 -21.51
C PRO A 155 14.27 24.83 -23.00
N GLU A 156 13.67 23.99 -23.86
CA GLU A 156 13.58 24.28 -25.29
C GLU A 156 12.78 25.57 -25.47
N GLU A 157 13.35 26.53 -26.21
CA GLU A 157 12.64 27.74 -26.62
C GLU A 157 11.42 27.34 -27.44
N SER A 158 10.23 27.51 -26.85
CA SER A 158 8.96 27.40 -27.55
C SER A 158 8.96 28.35 -28.74
N THR A 159 9.19 27.82 -29.95
CA THR A 159 8.99 28.57 -31.19
C THR A 159 7.51 28.86 -31.34
N CYS A 160 7.11 30.08 -30.97
CA CYS A 160 5.82 30.64 -31.30
C CYS A 160 5.70 30.74 -32.82
N VAL A 161 4.99 29.81 -33.46
CA VAL A 161 4.57 29.98 -34.86
C VAL A 161 3.30 30.82 -34.85
N SER A 162 3.47 32.11 -35.15
CA SER A 162 2.41 33.03 -35.52
C SER A 162 1.68 32.50 -36.74
N ALA A 163 0.37 32.27 -36.62
CA ALA A 163 -0.51 32.06 -37.75
C ALA A 163 -0.63 33.37 -38.54
N ASP A 164 -0.07 33.39 -39.75
CA ASP A 164 -0.40 34.37 -40.76
C ASP A 164 -0.59 33.67 -42.12
N ASP A 165 -1.39 34.34 -42.92
CA ASP A 165 -2.38 33.86 -43.85
C ASP A 165 -1.83 33.35 -45.21
N SER A 166 -2.70 32.64 -45.93
CA SER A 166 -2.82 32.60 -47.40
C SER A 166 -2.41 31.34 -48.21
N LYS A 167 -3.39 30.91 -49.02
CA LYS A 167 -3.37 30.17 -50.31
C LYS A 167 -3.34 28.62 -50.24
N ARG A 168 -4.47 27.93 -50.48
CA ARG A 168 -5.22 27.65 -51.74
C ARG A 168 -4.83 26.30 -52.38
N GLY A 169 -5.86 25.45 -52.60
CA GLY A 169 -5.89 24.33 -53.54
C GLY A 169 -6.44 23.04 -52.93
N SER A 170 -7.75 22.90 -52.67
CA SER A 170 -8.80 22.33 -53.57
C SER A 170 -8.49 20.95 -54.15
N LEU A 171 -9.28 19.93 -53.77
CA LEU A 171 -10.09 19.08 -54.67
C LEU A 171 -10.83 17.98 -53.86
N ASP A 172 -12.07 18.32 -53.49
CA ASP A 172 -13.34 17.58 -53.62
C ASP A 172 -13.36 16.04 -53.68
N VAL A 173 -14.18 15.40 -52.83
CA VAL A 173 -15.45 14.74 -53.24
C VAL A 173 -16.46 14.75 -52.06
N GLU A 174 -17.62 15.34 -52.37
CA GLU A 174 -18.97 15.41 -51.75
C GLU A 174 -19.56 14.06 -51.25
N PHE A 175 -20.69 13.91 -50.54
CA PHE A 175 -21.56 14.61 -49.57
C PHE A 175 -22.63 13.56 -49.19
N ASP A 176 -23.20 13.58 -47.97
CA ASP A 176 -24.66 13.65 -47.74
C ASP A 176 -24.97 13.83 -46.24
N THR A 177 -25.08 15.06 -45.74
CA THR A 177 -26.29 15.84 -45.38
C THR A 177 -27.33 15.23 -44.43
N ALA A 178 -27.52 15.91 -43.29
CA ALA A 178 -28.78 16.52 -42.81
C ALA A 178 -28.58 16.96 -41.34
N ALA A 179 -28.23 18.23 -41.09
CA ALA A 179 -29.13 19.39 -40.86
C ALA A 179 -29.07 19.77 -39.36
N ALA A 180 -28.21 20.74 -39.00
CA ALA A 180 -28.52 22.19 -38.91
C ALA A 180 -29.38 22.49 -37.67
N ALA A 181 -28.78 23.07 -36.61
CA ALA A 181 -28.67 24.53 -36.38
C ALA A 181 -30.04 25.12 -35.96
N ALA A 182 -30.18 26.08 -35.06
CA ALA A 182 -29.27 27.11 -34.62
C ALA A 182 -29.89 27.86 -33.41
N LEU A 183 -29.01 28.40 -32.57
CA LEU A 183 -28.99 29.78 -32.11
C LEU A 183 -30.06 30.37 -31.16
N LEU A 184 -29.48 31.14 -30.22
CA LEU A 184 -29.91 32.42 -29.61
C LEU A 184 -30.45 32.40 -28.16
N MET A 185 -29.52 32.74 -27.25
CA MET A 185 -29.71 33.60 -26.07
C MET A 185 -30.34 34.96 -26.46
N PRO A 186 -30.93 35.79 -25.55
CA PRO A 186 -30.39 36.11 -24.21
C PRO A 186 -31.36 36.54 -23.07
N GLU A 187 -30.73 36.71 -21.89
CA GLU A 187 -30.95 37.72 -20.83
C GLU A 187 -32.16 37.76 -19.86
N ALA A 188 -31.80 38.14 -18.62
CA ALA A 188 -32.53 38.82 -17.54
C ALA A 188 -33.26 37.99 -16.45
N GLU A 189 -32.69 38.03 -15.24
CA GLU A 189 -33.42 37.90 -13.95
C GLU A 189 -34.19 39.22 -13.63
N PRO A 190 -34.86 39.41 -12.46
CA PRO A 190 -35.24 38.51 -11.35
C PRO A 190 -36.72 38.70 -10.90
N VAL A 191 -37.06 38.14 -9.73
CA VAL A 191 -38.03 38.64 -8.71
C VAL A 191 -39.23 37.73 -8.41
N GLU A 192 -39.14 37.15 -7.21
CA GLU A 192 -40.16 36.89 -6.17
C GLU A 192 -41.47 36.11 -6.47
N SER A 193 -41.60 35.05 -5.67
CA SER A 193 -42.83 34.42 -5.11
C SER A 193 -43.88 35.45 -4.61
N PRO A 194 -45.14 35.11 -4.18
CA PRO A 194 -45.59 33.80 -3.66
C PRO A 194 -47.10 33.43 -3.81
N THR A 195 -47.40 32.17 -3.41
CA THR A 195 -48.59 31.71 -2.64
C THR A 195 -49.98 31.43 -3.25
N GLN A 196 -50.52 30.28 -2.78
CA GLN A 196 -51.93 29.96 -2.44
C GLN A 196 -52.91 29.64 -3.59
N LYS A 197 -53.84 28.66 -3.51
CA LYS A 197 -54.39 27.84 -2.41
C LYS A 197 -55.33 26.74 -2.95
N MET A 198 -55.49 25.68 -2.13
CA MET A 198 -56.69 24.84 -1.92
C MET A 198 -57.06 23.84 -3.04
N ILE A 199 -57.49 22.59 -2.77
CA ILE A 199 -58.52 22.07 -1.85
C ILE A 199 -58.12 20.61 -1.49
N GLN A 200 -57.82 20.25 -0.24
CA GLN A 200 -58.71 19.76 0.84
C GLN A 200 -59.48 18.45 0.54
N ARG A 201 -59.14 17.36 1.26
CA ARG A 201 -59.99 16.67 2.26
C ARG A 201 -59.44 15.26 2.56
N GLN A 202 -58.91 15.05 3.77
CA GLN A 202 -59.58 14.46 4.96
C GLN A 202 -59.37 12.94 5.02
N LYS A 203 -59.13 12.26 6.15
CA LYS A 203 -58.95 12.50 7.60
C LYS A 203 -58.56 11.10 8.12
N SER A 204 -57.65 10.89 9.08
CA SER A 204 -57.98 10.92 10.52
C SER A 204 -56.86 10.28 11.35
N ARG A 205 -56.12 11.11 12.10
CA ARG A 205 -55.93 11.08 13.58
C ARG A 205 -55.57 9.74 14.25
N ARG A 206 -54.42 9.75 14.96
CA ARG A 206 -54.37 9.91 16.43
C ARG A 206 -52.97 10.27 16.94
N SER A 207 -52.93 11.30 17.76
CA SER A 207 -51.90 11.74 18.70
C SER A 207 -51.69 10.73 19.83
N PHE A 208 -50.50 10.64 20.43
CA PHE A 208 -50.32 10.67 21.90
C PHE A 208 -48.84 10.88 22.29
N THR A 209 -48.69 11.53 23.44
CA THR A 209 -47.52 12.10 24.14
C THR A 209 -46.56 11.11 24.81
N ARG A 210 -45.30 11.57 24.97
CA ARG A 210 -44.31 11.30 26.05
C ARG A 210 -44.09 9.85 26.53
N GLN A 211 -42.85 9.39 26.41
CA GLN A 211 -42.06 9.00 27.60
C GLN A 211 -40.56 8.88 27.29
N ALA A 212 -39.77 9.56 28.12
CA ALA A 212 -38.33 9.40 28.21
C ALA A 212 -37.99 7.98 28.65
N THR A 213 -37.04 7.35 27.96
CA THR A 213 -36.29 6.20 28.47
C THR A 213 -34.82 6.43 28.14
N MET A 214 -34.03 6.60 29.19
CA MET A 214 -32.56 6.67 29.14
C MET A 214 -32.00 5.41 28.47
N PRO A 215 -31.00 5.48 27.58
CA PRO A 215 -30.26 4.30 27.18
C PRO A 215 -29.34 3.86 28.35
N ARG A 216 -29.50 2.60 28.73
CA ARG A 216 -28.63 1.85 29.63
C ARG A 216 -27.16 2.02 29.22
N ALA A 217 -26.30 2.27 30.21
CA ALA A 217 -24.85 2.24 30.06
C ALA A 217 -24.40 0.92 29.40
N ALA A 218 -23.73 1.04 28.26
CA ALA A 218 -23.02 -0.08 27.64
C ALA A 218 -21.69 -0.29 28.37
N ALA A 219 -21.40 -1.56 28.70
CA ALA A 219 -20.19 -1.99 29.39
C ALA A 219 -18.94 -1.82 28.49
N PRO A 220 -17.75 -1.62 29.08
CA PRO A 220 -16.51 -1.45 28.33
C PRO A 220 -16.03 -2.79 27.74
N GLY A 221 -15.71 -2.82 26.45
CA GLY A 221 -15.00 -3.95 25.81
C GLY A 221 -15.65 -4.61 24.58
N ALA A 222 -16.69 -4.05 23.97
CA ALA A 222 -17.21 -4.54 22.69
C ALA A 222 -16.59 -3.78 21.48
N PRO A 223 -16.24 -4.46 20.38
CA PRO A 223 -15.73 -3.81 19.17
C PRO A 223 -16.83 -2.91 18.59
N CYS A 224 -16.60 -1.60 18.63
CA CYS A 224 -17.56 -0.61 18.15
C CYS A 224 -17.85 -0.78 16.66
N SER A 225 -19.02 -1.33 16.37
CA SER A 225 -19.80 -1.02 15.19
C SER A 225 -20.12 0.48 15.17
N LEU A 226 -19.68 1.19 14.14
CA LEU A 226 -20.18 2.53 13.82
C LEU A 226 -20.67 2.56 12.37
N PHE A 227 -21.94 2.18 12.20
CA PHE A 227 -22.81 2.75 11.19
C PHE A 227 -24.02 3.29 11.92
N ASN A 228 -24.09 4.62 12.05
CA ASN A 228 -25.33 5.40 12.11
C ASN A 228 -24.95 6.88 12.15
N GLY A 229 -24.88 7.46 10.97
CA GLY A 229 -24.59 8.87 10.75
C GLY A 229 -24.39 9.07 9.26
N THR A 230 -25.47 9.42 8.57
CA THR A 230 -25.47 9.90 7.19
C THR A 230 -24.67 11.20 7.12
N ALA A 231 -23.34 11.11 7.04
CA ALA A 231 -22.50 12.17 6.50
C ALA A 231 -22.41 11.93 5.00
N THR A 232 -23.02 12.83 4.23
CA THR A 232 -22.94 12.90 2.77
C THR A 232 -21.47 12.89 2.38
N LEU A 233 -21.05 11.85 1.66
CA LEU A 233 -19.64 11.59 1.32
C LEU A 233 -19.23 12.39 0.08
N GLY A 234 -19.36 13.71 0.16
CA GLY A 234 -18.77 14.65 -0.79
C GLY A 234 -17.36 14.97 -0.34
N SER A 235 -16.36 14.58 -1.15
CA SER A 235 -14.93 14.96 -1.02
C SER A 235 -14.37 14.93 0.41
N LEU A 236 -13.91 13.77 0.88
CA LEU A 236 -13.01 13.74 2.02
C LEU A 236 -11.74 14.52 1.66
N LYS A 237 -11.49 15.56 2.44
CA LYS A 237 -10.33 16.45 2.37
C LYS A 237 -9.03 15.66 2.52
N LEU A 238 -8.04 15.93 1.66
CA LEU A 238 -6.72 15.30 1.72
C LEU A 238 -5.89 15.86 2.88
N THR A 239 -4.87 15.12 3.29
CA THR A 239 -3.89 15.57 4.28
C THR A 239 -2.76 16.37 3.62
N HIS A 240 -2.08 17.22 4.39
CA HIS A 240 -1.08 18.14 3.89
C HIS A 240 0.07 17.44 3.15
N SER A 241 0.60 16.35 3.72
CA SER A 241 1.64 15.55 3.06
C SER A 241 1.20 14.88 1.76
N GLU A 242 -0.10 14.63 1.56
CA GLU A 242 -0.63 14.10 0.30
C GLU A 242 -0.68 15.17 -0.80
N VAL A 243 -0.80 16.45 -0.44
CA VAL A 243 -0.88 17.56 -1.39
C VAL A 243 0.49 18.19 -1.66
N HIS A 244 1.27 18.47 -0.61
CA HIS A 244 2.52 19.22 -0.70
C HIS A 244 3.78 18.35 -0.57
N GLY A 245 3.64 17.14 -0.01
CA GLY A 245 4.74 16.20 0.12
C GLY A 245 5.65 16.41 1.34
N ASP A 246 5.41 17.45 2.14
CA ASP A 246 5.98 17.66 3.46
C ASP A 246 4.94 17.43 4.56
N VAL A 247 5.40 17.13 5.77
CA VAL A 247 4.53 16.77 6.89
C VAL A 247 4.20 18.02 7.69
N LEU A 248 2.90 18.25 7.91
CA LEU A 248 2.37 19.27 8.80
C LEU A 248 1.78 18.64 10.05
N ILE A 249 2.35 18.97 11.20
CA ILE A 249 1.84 18.57 12.51
C ILE A 249 1.07 19.73 13.12
N LEU A 250 -0.15 19.47 13.59
CA LEU A 250 -0.90 20.43 14.39
C LEU A 250 -0.60 20.20 15.87
N SER A 251 -0.15 21.23 16.57
CA SER A 251 0.01 21.24 18.02
C SER A 251 -1.12 22.04 18.66
N VAL A 252 -1.80 21.45 19.64
CA VAL A 252 -2.90 22.08 20.40
C VAL A 252 -2.58 21.99 21.90
N ASP A 253 -2.18 23.11 22.48
CA ASP A 253 -1.74 23.22 23.88
C ASP A 253 -1.98 24.67 24.33
N ASP A 254 -2.53 24.88 25.52
CA ASP A 254 -2.91 26.22 26.03
C ASP A 254 -1.72 27.03 26.52
N GLU A 255 -0.56 26.39 26.71
CA GLU A 255 0.66 27.02 27.18
C GLU A 255 1.67 27.19 26.02
N PRO A 256 1.98 28.44 25.59
CA PRO A 256 2.92 28.71 24.49
C PRO A 256 4.30 28.07 24.68
N THR A 257 4.73 27.94 25.93
CA THR A 257 6.02 27.32 26.27
C THR A 257 6.10 25.85 25.84
N ASN A 258 4.98 25.11 25.88
CA ASN A 258 4.92 23.71 25.45
C ASN A 258 5.06 23.60 23.92
N HIS A 259 4.46 24.53 23.17
CA HIS A 259 4.62 24.59 21.73
C HIS A 259 6.09 24.77 21.33
N MET A 260 6.86 25.61 22.01
CA MET A 260 8.28 25.79 21.70
C MET A 260 9.08 24.48 21.84
N VAL A 261 8.77 23.67 22.86
CA VAL A 261 9.43 22.38 23.10
C VAL A 261 9.05 21.36 22.02
N LEU A 262 7.77 21.31 21.66
CA LEU A 262 7.27 20.44 20.60
C LEU A 262 7.82 20.84 19.23
N GLU A 263 7.87 22.14 18.95
CA GLU A 263 8.35 22.70 17.68
C GLU A 263 9.82 22.36 17.46
N GLU A 264 10.65 22.53 18.48
CA GLU A 264 12.07 22.17 18.41
C GLU A 264 12.26 20.67 18.13
N ALA A 265 11.45 19.80 18.76
CA ALA A 265 11.51 18.37 18.49
C ALA A 265 11.10 18.06 17.04
N VAL A 266 9.97 18.59 16.59
CA VAL A 266 9.35 18.32 15.28
C VAL A 266 10.19 18.88 14.12
N ARG A 267 10.62 20.15 14.21
CA ARG A 267 11.47 20.79 13.18
C ARG A 267 12.79 20.06 12.98
N SER A 268 13.33 19.43 14.02
CA SER A 268 14.57 18.67 13.90
C SER A 268 14.47 17.42 13.00
N GLN A 269 13.27 17.00 12.61
CA GLN A 269 13.01 15.95 11.62
C GLN A 269 12.60 16.52 10.24
N GLY A 270 12.60 17.85 10.06
CA GLY A 270 12.17 18.50 8.83
C GLY A 270 10.65 18.56 8.65
N HIS A 271 9.88 18.39 9.72
CA HIS A 271 8.43 18.55 9.70
C HIS A 271 8.02 19.98 10.06
N SER A 272 6.96 20.45 9.41
CA SER A 272 6.32 21.74 9.68
C SER A 272 5.35 21.59 10.84
N MET A 273 5.13 22.68 11.60
CA MET A 273 4.21 22.67 12.73
C MET A 273 3.30 23.90 12.71
N HIS A 274 1.99 23.68 12.83
CA HIS A 274 0.99 24.72 13.11
C HIS A 274 0.60 24.65 14.59
N GLN A 275 0.34 25.80 15.21
CA GLN A 275 0.12 25.91 16.66
C GLN A 275 -1.22 26.56 16.94
N GLU A 276 -1.98 25.97 17.85
CA GLU A 276 -3.23 26.52 18.35
C GLU A 276 -3.25 26.49 19.88
N LEU A 277 -3.75 27.56 20.48
CA LEU A 277 -3.77 27.74 21.95
C LEU A 277 -5.07 27.25 22.60
N ASN A 278 -6.08 26.89 21.81
CA ASN A 278 -7.30 26.34 22.34
C ASN A 278 -7.92 25.31 21.39
N ALA A 279 -8.77 24.46 21.96
CA ALA A 279 -9.39 23.35 21.26
C ALA A 279 -10.42 23.81 20.21
N GLN A 280 -11.16 24.88 20.48
CA GLN A 280 -12.21 25.40 19.58
C GLN A 280 -11.62 25.97 18.28
N ASP A 281 -10.60 26.82 18.40
CA ASP A 281 -9.88 27.43 17.28
C ASP A 281 -9.16 26.34 16.48
N ALA A 282 -8.60 25.32 17.14
CA ALA A 282 -8.02 24.17 16.45
C ALA A 282 -9.04 23.38 15.63
N LEU A 283 -10.24 23.11 16.16
CA LEU A 283 -11.32 22.45 15.41
C LEU A 283 -11.80 23.33 14.25
N GLN A 284 -11.93 24.64 14.49
CA GLN A 284 -12.34 25.60 13.46
C GLN A 284 -11.30 25.67 12.33
N TRP A 285 -10.01 25.77 12.67
CA TRP A 285 -8.91 25.76 11.73
C TRP A 285 -8.91 24.47 10.89
N ILE A 286 -9.09 23.31 11.51
CA ILE A 286 -9.19 22.02 10.79
C ILE A 286 -10.32 22.03 9.75
N VAL A 287 -11.45 22.68 10.04
CA VAL A 287 -12.59 22.80 9.12
C VAL A 287 -12.33 23.83 8.01
N GLU A 288 -11.72 24.96 8.34
CA GLU A 288 -11.48 26.07 7.41
C GLU A 288 -10.34 25.81 6.42
N GLN A 289 -9.34 25.01 6.80
CA GLN A 289 -8.23 24.72 5.90
C GLN A 289 -8.70 23.99 4.63
N ALA A 290 -7.90 24.02 3.57
CA ALA A 290 -8.12 23.19 2.37
C ALA A 290 -7.63 21.74 2.57
N GLU A 291 -6.67 21.53 3.47
CA GLU A 291 -6.12 20.20 3.82
C GLU A 291 -6.20 19.89 5.32
N TYR A 292 -6.13 18.60 5.67
CA TYR A 292 -5.96 18.14 7.05
C TYR A 292 -4.48 18.13 7.46
N PRO A 293 -4.16 18.36 8.74
CA PRO A 293 -2.82 18.06 9.24
C PRO A 293 -2.55 16.55 9.18
N ASP A 294 -1.27 16.19 9.12
CA ASP A 294 -0.84 14.79 9.03
C ASP A 294 -0.84 14.07 10.38
N LEU A 295 -0.72 14.84 11.46
CA LEU A 295 -0.76 14.36 12.83
C LEU A 295 -1.15 15.50 13.76
N ILE A 296 -1.85 15.19 14.85
CA ILE A 296 -2.18 16.15 15.91
C ILE A 296 -1.48 15.76 17.21
N LEU A 297 -0.73 16.69 17.78
CA LEU A 297 -0.23 16.65 19.16
C LEU A 297 -1.18 17.46 20.03
N LEU A 298 -1.79 16.82 21.03
CA LEU A 298 -2.92 17.41 21.76
C LEU A 298 -2.69 17.35 23.27
N ASP A 299 -2.72 18.50 23.96
CA ASP A 299 -2.74 18.48 25.42
C ASP A 299 -4.05 17.84 25.93
N CYS A 300 -3.92 16.97 26.92
CA CYS A 300 -5.05 16.36 27.60
C CYS A 300 -5.84 17.37 28.44
N MET A 301 -5.16 18.37 29.01
CA MET A 301 -5.75 19.30 29.99
C MET A 301 -5.68 20.74 29.48
N MET A 302 -6.74 21.19 28.80
CA MET A 302 -6.87 22.57 28.34
C MET A 302 -8.12 23.24 28.94
N PRO A 303 -8.12 24.56 29.16
CA PRO A 303 -9.30 25.31 29.58
C PRO A 303 -10.45 25.22 28.57
N GLY A 304 -11.68 25.11 29.07
CA GLY A 304 -12.90 25.12 28.26
C GLY A 304 -13.25 23.76 27.65
N MET A 305 -12.34 23.14 26.91
CA MET A 305 -12.53 21.81 26.30
C MET A 305 -11.28 20.95 26.51
N SER A 306 -11.48 19.77 27.11
CA SER A 306 -10.40 18.81 27.33
C SER A 306 -9.94 18.13 26.03
N GLY A 307 -8.71 17.61 26.00
CA GLY A 307 -8.21 16.86 24.85
C GLY A 307 -9.06 15.62 24.51
N HIS A 308 -9.73 15.05 25.50
CA HIS A 308 -10.69 13.96 25.28
C HIS A 308 -11.94 14.43 24.52
N GLU A 309 -12.50 15.58 24.90
CA GLU A 309 -13.67 16.17 24.23
C GLU A 309 -13.30 16.64 22.81
N PHE A 310 -12.11 17.22 22.64
CA PHE A 310 -11.58 17.56 21.32
C PHE A 310 -11.49 16.32 20.40
N CYS A 311 -10.94 15.21 20.90
CA CYS A 311 -10.88 13.96 20.12
C CYS A 311 -12.29 13.49 19.75
N GLN A 312 -13.21 13.49 20.71
CA GLN A 312 -14.59 13.06 20.46
C GLN A 312 -15.29 13.91 19.40
N GLU A 313 -15.08 15.23 19.42
CA GLU A 313 -15.64 16.16 18.43
C GLU A 313 -15.00 15.94 17.04
N LEU A 314 -13.67 15.87 16.98
CA LEU A 314 -12.92 15.60 15.75
C LEU A 314 -13.36 14.28 15.10
N ARG A 315 -13.58 13.22 15.88
CA ARG A 315 -13.95 11.89 15.36
C ARG A 315 -15.38 11.81 14.80
N LYS A 316 -16.21 12.84 14.98
CA LYS A 316 -17.50 12.90 14.27
C LYS A 316 -17.35 13.11 12.77
N THR A 317 -16.25 13.75 12.34
CA THR A 317 -16.02 14.16 10.95
C THR A 317 -14.73 13.58 10.35
N VAL A 318 -13.72 13.27 11.19
CA VAL A 318 -12.40 12.82 10.73
C VAL A 318 -12.03 11.44 11.30
N PRO A 319 -11.85 10.41 10.45
CA PRO A 319 -11.42 9.08 10.88
C PRO A 319 -10.02 9.07 11.53
N GLN A 320 -9.82 8.19 12.53
CA GLN A 320 -8.54 8.01 13.22
C GLN A 320 -7.39 7.56 12.32
N SER A 321 -7.69 6.86 11.22
CA SER A 321 -6.70 6.41 10.24
C SER A 321 -6.23 7.52 9.30
N LEU A 322 -7.01 8.60 9.18
CA LEU A 322 -6.68 9.73 8.32
C LEU A 322 -5.81 10.75 9.06
N VAL A 323 -6.23 11.12 10.28
CA VAL A 323 -5.50 12.06 11.13
C VAL A 323 -5.24 11.43 12.50
N PRO A 324 -4.04 10.85 12.71
CA PRO A 324 -3.64 10.31 14.01
C PRO A 324 -3.52 11.44 15.05
N VAL A 325 -4.02 11.18 16.26
CA VAL A 325 -3.90 12.09 17.41
C VAL A 325 -3.05 11.43 18.49
N ILE A 326 -1.97 12.09 18.90
CA ILE A 326 -1.15 11.71 20.05
C ILE A 326 -1.45 12.69 21.18
N MET A 327 -1.98 12.19 22.29
CA MET A 327 -2.20 13.02 23.48
C MET A 327 -0.90 13.26 24.23
N VAL A 328 -0.71 14.46 24.76
CA VAL A 328 0.40 14.83 25.64
C VAL A 328 -0.17 15.11 27.03
N SER A 329 0.24 14.35 28.05
CA SER A 329 -0.36 14.43 29.39
C SER A 329 0.68 14.36 30.50
N ALA A 330 0.48 15.11 31.59
CA ALA A 330 1.26 14.98 32.82
C ALA A 330 0.83 13.78 33.69
N LYS A 331 -0.35 13.19 33.41
CA LYS A 331 -0.88 12.05 34.16
C LYS A 331 -0.67 10.76 33.38
N ASN A 332 0.13 9.85 33.96
CA ASN A 332 0.41 8.51 33.45
C ASN A 332 -0.46 7.41 34.11
N ASN A 333 -1.65 7.75 34.58
CA ASN A 333 -2.58 6.73 35.09
C ASN A 333 -3.24 5.98 33.92
N GLU A 334 -3.31 4.66 34.06
CA GLU A 334 -3.90 3.76 33.08
C GLU A 334 -5.34 4.16 32.71
N GLU A 335 -6.12 4.66 33.67
CA GLU A 335 -7.50 5.14 33.44
C GLU A 335 -7.58 6.28 32.41
N THR A 336 -6.68 7.25 32.46
CA THR A 336 -6.67 8.39 31.53
C THR A 336 -6.24 7.95 30.12
N ILE A 337 -5.26 7.04 30.05
CA ILE A 337 -4.82 6.42 28.80
C ILE A 337 -5.97 5.64 28.14
N VAL A 338 -6.61 4.75 28.89
CA VAL A 338 -7.73 3.92 28.41
C VAL A 338 -8.88 4.81 27.95
N LYS A 339 -9.21 5.86 28.72
CA LYS A 339 -10.23 6.83 28.33
C LYS A 339 -9.86 7.58 27.05
N GLY A 340 -8.61 7.99 26.88
CA GLY A 340 -8.13 8.63 25.66
C GLY A 340 -8.30 7.76 24.42
N LEU A 341 -7.86 6.51 24.49
CA LEU A 341 -7.99 5.54 23.40
C LEU A 341 -9.46 5.29 23.04
N GLN A 342 -10.34 5.16 24.03
CA GLN A 342 -11.78 4.99 23.81
C GLN A 342 -12.45 6.20 23.14
N GLN A 343 -11.95 7.41 23.40
CA GLN A 343 -12.42 8.66 22.77
C GLN A 343 -11.75 8.95 21.41
N GLY A 344 -10.80 8.10 21.03
CA GLY A 344 -10.26 8.05 19.69
C GLY A 344 -8.96 8.77 19.43
N CYS A 345 -8.12 8.94 20.46
CA CYS A 345 -6.70 9.16 20.22
C CYS A 345 -6.00 7.85 19.82
N ASN A 346 -4.88 7.97 19.12
CA ASN A 346 -4.11 6.85 18.62
C ASN A 346 -3.02 6.44 19.61
N ASP A 347 -2.51 7.39 20.39
CA ASP A 347 -1.42 7.16 21.35
C ASP A 347 -1.30 8.30 22.37
N PHE A 348 -0.33 8.18 23.28
CA PHE A 348 -0.08 9.11 24.38
C PHE A 348 1.42 9.25 24.67
N VAL A 349 1.81 10.46 25.06
CA VAL A 349 3.17 10.83 25.49
C VAL A 349 3.07 11.50 26.86
N SER A 350 3.91 11.06 27.78
CA SER A 350 3.96 11.64 29.12
C SER A 350 4.81 12.90 29.20
N LYS A 351 4.33 13.95 29.88
CA LYS A 351 5.14 15.11 30.30
C LYS A 351 5.99 14.69 31.53
N PRO A 352 7.30 15.05 31.61
CA PRO A 352 8.06 15.86 30.67
C PRO A 352 8.42 15.09 29.39
N ILE A 353 8.29 15.78 28.25
CA ILE A 353 8.42 15.20 26.91
C ILE A 353 9.87 14.80 26.66
N LYS A 354 10.09 13.51 26.40
CA LYS A 354 11.40 12.99 25.96
C LYS A 354 11.44 13.01 24.43
N ARG A 355 12.34 13.82 23.87
CA ARG A 355 12.48 14.01 22.41
C ARG A 355 12.52 12.69 21.62
N GLY A 356 13.33 11.73 22.05
CA GLY A 356 13.45 10.43 21.35
C GLY A 356 12.17 9.61 21.37
N GLU A 357 11.41 9.64 22.46
CA GLU A 357 10.13 8.93 22.58
C GLU A 357 9.05 9.59 21.71
N LEU A 358 8.93 10.92 21.77
CA LEU A 358 7.98 11.68 20.98
C LEU A 358 8.20 11.43 19.48
N LEU A 359 9.44 11.56 19.00
CA LEU A 359 9.77 11.38 17.59
C LEU A 359 9.53 9.94 17.12
N ALA A 360 9.85 8.94 17.92
CA ALA A 360 9.57 7.55 17.58
C ALA A 360 8.08 7.29 17.38
N ARG A 361 7.23 7.87 18.24
CA ARG A 361 5.76 7.74 18.14
C ARG A 361 5.21 8.51 16.95
N ILE A 362 5.65 9.75 16.72
CA ILE A 362 5.27 10.53 15.53
C ILE A 362 5.58 9.74 14.26
N ASN A 363 6.82 9.24 14.12
CA ASN A 363 7.24 8.48 12.95
C ASN A 363 6.47 7.17 12.78
N ALA A 364 6.15 6.47 13.88
CA ALA A 364 5.34 5.26 13.82
C ALA A 364 3.93 5.55 13.29
N HIS A 365 3.28 6.62 13.75
CA HIS A 365 1.93 6.97 13.30
C HIS A 365 1.90 7.55 11.89
N LEU A 366 2.90 8.34 11.49
CA LEU A 366 3.04 8.79 10.10
C LEU A 366 3.25 7.60 9.15
N ARG A 367 4.09 6.63 9.52
CA ARG A 367 4.27 5.41 8.72
C ARG A 367 2.98 4.59 8.59
N VAL A 368 2.24 4.41 9.68
CA VAL A 368 0.96 3.67 9.66
C VAL A 368 -0.10 4.43 8.88
N LYS A 369 -0.09 5.76 8.93
CA LYS A 369 -0.92 6.63 8.10
C LYS A 369 -0.59 6.41 6.64
N ASP A 370 0.67 6.52 6.24
CA ASP A 370 1.13 6.32 4.85
C ASP A 370 0.76 4.92 4.31
N ASP A 371 0.92 3.87 5.12
CA ASP A 371 0.50 2.51 4.79
C ASP A 371 -1.05 2.41 4.62
N ALA A 372 -1.83 3.25 5.32
CA ALA A 372 -3.29 3.26 5.26
C ALA A 372 -3.87 4.20 4.18
N THR A 373 -3.17 5.29 3.84
CA THR A 373 -3.54 6.23 2.76
C THR A 373 -3.11 5.74 1.39
N TRP A 374 -2.09 4.88 1.27
CA TRP A 374 -1.67 4.30 -0.01
C TRP A 374 -2.79 3.53 -0.73
N VAL A 375 -3.62 2.76 -0.01
CA VAL A 375 -4.81 2.09 -0.56
C VAL A 375 -5.90 3.11 -0.92
N HIS A 376 -6.04 4.18 -0.15
CA HIS A 376 -7.05 5.22 -0.38
C HIS A 376 -6.72 6.09 -1.60
N SER A 377 -5.44 6.32 -1.87
CA SER A 377 -4.93 7.02 -3.05
C SER A 377 -5.05 6.17 -4.33
N LEU A 378 -4.90 4.84 -4.21
CA LEU A 378 -5.18 3.88 -5.28
C LEU A 378 -6.66 3.85 -5.69
N VAL A 379 -7.58 3.97 -4.74
CA VAL A 379 -9.04 3.87 -4.98
C VAL A 379 -9.63 5.22 -5.44
N ASN A 380 -9.04 6.36 -5.05
CA ASN A 380 -9.56 7.68 -5.39
C ASN A 380 -8.97 8.31 -6.68
N GLY A 381 -8.25 7.53 -7.50
CA GLY A 381 -7.91 7.94 -8.88
C GLY A 381 -6.81 9.00 -9.04
N ALA A 382 -6.00 9.27 -8.00
CA ALA A 382 -4.93 10.28 -8.06
C ALA A 382 -3.67 9.82 -8.82
N ILE A 383 -3.59 8.55 -9.24
CA ILE A 383 -2.46 8.07 -10.05
C ILE A 383 -2.99 7.27 -11.24
N GLN A 384 -3.44 8.00 -12.26
CA GLN A 384 -3.76 7.42 -13.58
C GLN A 384 -2.51 6.93 -14.33
N ASP A 385 -1.30 7.36 -13.92
CA ASP A 385 -0.05 7.12 -14.64
C ASP A 385 0.98 6.21 -13.94
N ASP A 386 0.68 5.63 -12.76
CA ASP A 386 1.61 4.67 -12.13
C ASP A 386 1.43 3.27 -12.72
N ALA A 387 2.14 3.00 -13.80
CA ALA A 387 2.24 1.66 -14.37
C ALA A 387 2.66 0.62 -13.31
N GLU A 388 3.51 0.99 -12.35
CA GLU A 388 3.99 0.10 -11.28
C GLU A 388 2.89 -0.22 -10.25
N ALA A 389 2.09 0.77 -9.83
CA ALA A 389 0.99 0.53 -8.90
C ALA A 389 -0.10 -0.33 -9.54
N MET A 390 -0.37 -0.12 -10.83
CA MET A 390 -1.30 -0.96 -11.59
C MET A 390 -0.79 -2.39 -11.78
N VAL A 391 0.52 -2.59 -11.96
CA VAL A 391 1.11 -3.93 -12.01
C VAL A 391 0.91 -4.67 -10.68
N ILE A 392 1.14 -4.02 -9.55
CA ILE A 392 0.92 -4.61 -8.23
C ILE A 392 -0.57 -4.87 -8.00
N LEU A 393 -1.45 -3.92 -8.35
CA LEU A 393 -2.88 -4.09 -8.17
C LEU A 393 -3.44 -5.25 -9.01
N LYS A 394 -2.98 -5.39 -10.27
CA LYS A 394 -3.29 -6.53 -11.14
C LYS A 394 -2.77 -7.86 -10.62
N SER A 395 -1.75 -7.85 -9.75
CA SER A 395 -1.28 -9.07 -9.07
C SER A 395 -2.13 -9.47 -7.86
N ILE A 396 -2.99 -8.58 -7.36
CA ILE A 396 -3.82 -8.81 -6.15
C ILE A 396 -5.28 -8.99 -6.52
N LEU A 397 -5.81 -8.20 -7.46
CA LEU A 397 -7.23 -8.17 -7.83
C LEU A 397 -7.42 -8.44 -9.32
N PRO A 398 -8.53 -9.10 -9.72
CA PRO A 398 -8.85 -9.25 -11.13
C PRO A 398 -9.08 -7.90 -11.83
N GLU A 399 -8.69 -7.79 -13.09
CA GLU A 399 -8.76 -6.54 -13.87
C GLU A 399 -10.17 -5.91 -13.91
N PRO A 400 -11.29 -6.66 -14.07
CA PRO A 400 -12.63 -6.08 -14.02
C PRO A 400 -12.98 -5.43 -12.67
N ILE A 401 -12.39 -5.93 -11.59
CA ILE A 401 -12.61 -5.43 -10.23
C ILE A 401 -11.83 -4.14 -10.02
N ILE A 402 -10.61 -4.08 -10.54
CA ILE A 402 -9.77 -2.87 -10.51
C ILE A 402 -10.47 -1.70 -11.17
N LEU A 403 -11.00 -1.89 -12.38
CA LEU A 403 -11.72 -0.84 -13.11
C LEU A 403 -12.91 -0.31 -12.30
N ARG A 404 -13.69 -1.20 -11.68
CA ARG A 404 -14.83 -0.83 -10.84
C ARG A 404 -14.42 -0.11 -9.55
N LEU A 405 -13.28 -0.48 -8.95
CA LEU A 405 -12.70 0.25 -7.82
C LEU A 405 -12.27 1.66 -8.23
N GLN A 406 -11.65 1.81 -9.41
CA GLN A 406 -11.26 3.12 -9.97
C GLN A 406 -12.46 4.00 -10.30
N GLU A 407 -13.59 3.40 -10.68
CA GLU A 407 -14.89 4.09 -10.83
C GLU A 407 -15.54 4.47 -9.49
N GLY A 408 -14.90 4.17 -8.36
CA GLY A 408 -15.38 4.53 -7.02
C GLY A 408 -16.43 3.58 -6.45
N GLN A 409 -16.61 2.37 -7.01
CA GLN A 409 -17.49 1.38 -6.39
C GLN A 409 -16.90 0.86 -5.07
N LYS A 410 -17.62 1.10 -3.98
CA LYS A 410 -17.19 0.68 -2.63
C LYS A 410 -17.55 -0.75 -2.25
N ILE A 411 -18.56 -1.31 -2.92
CA ILE A 411 -19.03 -2.68 -2.69
C ILE A 411 -19.02 -3.36 -4.05
N ILE A 412 -18.11 -4.33 -4.20
CA ILE A 412 -17.98 -5.09 -5.43
C ILE A 412 -18.23 -6.55 -5.07
N GLY A 413 -19.31 -7.09 -5.63
CA GLY A 413 -19.71 -8.47 -5.43
C GLY A 413 -20.62 -8.91 -6.57
N ASP A 414 -20.28 -10.05 -7.16
CA ASP A 414 -20.96 -10.61 -8.31
C ASP A 414 -21.34 -12.06 -8.02
N SER A 415 -22.53 -12.45 -8.47
CA SER A 415 -22.93 -13.85 -8.48
C SER A 415 -22.47 -14.48 -9.78
N HIS A 416 -21.65 -15.52 -9.67
CA HIS A 416 -21.17 -16.29 -10.82
C HIS A 416 -21.93 -17.60 -10.89
N PRO A 417 -22.67 -17.87 -11.99
CA PRO A 417 -23.47 -19.09 -12.11
C PRO A 417 -22.60 -20.35 -12.21
N HIS A 418 -21.36 -20.20 -12.68
CA HIS A 418 -20.43 -21.31 -12.85
C HIS A 418 -18.99 -20.85 -12.61
N VAL A 419 -18.37 -21.35 -11.55
CA VAL A 419 -16.94 -21.22 -11.29
C VAL A 419 -16.34 -22.60 -11.04
N VAL A 420 -15.04 -22.74 -11.29
CA VAL A 420 -14.28 -23.95 -10.96
C VAL A 420 -13.28 -23.59 -9.87
N ILE A 421 -13.34 -24.28 -8.74
CA ILE A 421 -12.48 -24.06 -7.59
C ILE A 421 -11.56 -25.27 -7.41
N LEU A 422 -10.28 -25.00 -7.18
CA LEU A 422 -9.29 -26.00 -6.79
C LEU A 422 -8.68 -25.61 -5.45
N PHE A 423 -8.64 -26.60 -4.56
CA PHE A 423 -7.85 -26.55 -3.32
C PHE A 423 -6.69 -27.53 -3.42
N SER A 424 -5.55 -27.14 -2.88
CA SER A 424 -4.43 -28.03 -2.65
C SER A 424 -3.87 -27.84 -1.24
N ASP A 425 -3.35 -28.91 -0.67
CA ASP A 425 -2.77 -28.94 0.67
C ASP A 425 -1.52 -29.81 0.71
N ILE A 426 -0.57 -29.49 1.60
CA ILE A 426 0.68 -30.23 1.73
C ILE A 426 0.51 -31.38 2.73
N VAL A 427 0.79 -32.60 2.26
CA VAL A 427 0.65 -33.80 3.11
C VAL A 427 1.70 -33.80 4.22
N GLY A 428 1.24 -33.72 5.47
CA GLY A 428 2.10 -33.83 6.66
C GLY A 428 2.77 -32.50 7.05
N PHE A 429 2.31 -31.37 6.54
CA PHE A 429 2.90 -30.06 6.82
C PHE A 429 2.97 -29.71 8.31
N SER A 430 1.91 -29.97 9.09
CA SER A 430 1.92 -29.62 10.52
C SER A 430 3.02 -30.34 11.30
N GLU A 431 3.30 -31.60 10.97
CA GLU A 431 4.39 -32.37 11.58
C GLU A 431 5.76 -31.80 11.16
N MET A 432 5.91 -31.47 9.88
CA MET A 432 7.10 -30.80 9.36
C MET A 432 7.33 -29.44 10.02
N ALA A 433 6.27 -28.66 10.24
CA ALA A 433 6.33 -27.35 10.84
C ALA A 433 6.85 -27.37 12.29
N THR A 434 6.70 -28.50 12.98
CA THR A 434 7.22 -28.71 14.35
C THR A 434 8.67 -29.18 14.39
N THR A 435 9.17 -29.75 13.30
CA THR A 435 10.49 -30.40 13.25
C THR A 435 11.53 -29.60 12.48
N MET A 436 11.11 -28.81 11.49
CA MET A 436 12.00 -28.00 10.65
C MET A 436 12.18 -26.57 11.19
N PRO A 437 13.34 -25.94 11.00
CA PRO A 437 13.52 -24.51 11.24
C PRO A 437 12.55 -23.67 10.41
N ALA A 438 11.98 -22.61 11.00
CA ALA A 438 11.00 -21.74 10.34
C ALA A 438 11.49 -21.15 9.00
N ILE A 439 12.79 -20.86 8.90
CA ILE A 439 13.40 -20.33 7.67
C ILE A 439 13.39 -21.36 6.52
N GLU A 440 13.56 -22.64 6.82
CA GLU A 440 13.55 -23.70 5.80
C GLU A 440 12.14 -23.94 5.29
N ILE A 441 11.14 -23.93 6.19
CA ILE A 441 9.72 -24.00 5.84
C ILE A 441 9.33 -22.79 4.97
N PHE A 442 9.77 -21.60 5.35
CA PHE A 442 9.54 -20.39 4.57
C PHE A 442 10.09 -20.51 3.16
N MET A 443 11.37 -20.90 3.01
CA MET A 443 12.00 -21.06 1.69
C MET A 443 11.33 -22.14 0.84
N LEU A 444 10.90 -23.26 1.45
CA LEU A 444 10.15 -24.30 0.76
C LEU A 444 8.83 -23.75 0.20
N LEU A 445 8.02 -23.10 1.05
CA LEU A 445 6.73 -22.54 0.64
C LEU A 445 6.91 -21.45 -0.41
N THR A 446 7.91 -20.58 -0.27
CA THR A 446 8.24 -19.55 -1.27
C THR A 446 8.55 -20.19 -2.63
N ASN A 447 9.42 -21.19 -2.67
CA ASN A 447 9.79 -21.83 -3.94
C ASN A 447 8.63 -22.62 -4.56
N LEU A 448 7.84 -23.30 -3.72
CA LEU A 448 6.66 -24.04 -4.15
C LEU A 448 5.61 -23.10 -4.75
N TYR A 449 5.22 -22.05 -4.01
CA TYR A 449 4.19 -21.12 -4.47
C TYR A 449 4.67 -20.26 -5.64
N ASN A 450 5.94 -19.87 -5.72
CA ASN A 450 6.49 -19.24 -6.93
C ASN A 450 6.39 -20.15 -8.16
N THR A 451 6.48 -21.46 -7.96
CA THR A 451 6.30 -22.42 -9.06
C THR A 451 4.84 -22.53 -9.45
N PHE A 452 3.92 -22.53 -8.49
CA PHE A 452 2.48 -22.53 -8.76
C PHE A 452 2.01 -21.22 -9.41
N ASP A 453 2.53 -20.07 -9.00
CA ASP A 453 2.19 -18.75 -9.56
C ASP A 453 2.53 -18.69 -11.06
N LYS A 454 3.67 -19.26 -11.49
CA LYS A 454 4.00 -19.41 -12.92
C LYS A 454 2.99 -20.26 -13.68
N LEU A 455 2.39 -21.27 -13.03
CA LEU A 455 1.36 -22.10 -13.63
C LEU A 455 0.01 -21.38 -13.67
N VAL A 456 -0.30 -20.56 -12.65
CA VAL A 456 -1.49 -19.69 -12.63
C VAL A 456 -1.52 -18.79 -13.87
N ASP A 457 -0.40 -18.12 -14.16
CA ASP A 457 -0.25 -17.29 -15.36
C ASP A 457 -0.39 -18.12 -16.65
N LYS A 458 0.24 -19.30 -16.69
CA LYS A 458 0.23 -20.19 -17.87
C LYS A 458 -1.16 -20.68 -18.24
N PHE A 459 -2.00 -20.98 -17.25
CA PHE A 459 -3.34 -21.53 -17.47
C PHE A 459 -4.47 -20.51 -17.32
N ASN A 460 -4.13 -19.23 -17.10
CA ASN A 460 -5.08 -18.13 -16.93
C ASN A 460 -6.19 -18.50 -15.94
N VAL A 461 -5.76 -18.88 -14.75
CA VAL A 461 -6.59 -19.06 -13.56
C VAL A 461 -6.25 -17.97 -12.56
N TYR A 462 -7.10 -17.75 -11.57
CA TYR A 462 -6.89 -16.71 -10.56
C TYR A 462 -6.51 -17.31 -9.22
N LYS A 463 -5.47 -16.76 -8.59
CA LYS A 463 -5.04 -17.12 -7.25
C LYS A 463 -5.87 -16.35 -6.23
N VAL A 464 -6.62 -17.08 -5.41
CA VAL A 464 -7.54 -16.49 -4.43
C VAL A 464 -6.77 -16.16 -3.15
N GLU A 465 -6.35 -17.18 -2.42
CA GLU A 465 -5.61 -17.03 -1.17
C GLU A 465 -4.71 -18.25 -0.92
N THR A 466 -3.70 -18.03 -0.08
CA THR A 466 -2.90 -19.09 0.55
C THR A 466 -3.06 -18.98 2.06
N ILE A 467 -3.50 -20.05 2.72
CA ILE A 467 -3.64 -20.10 4.19
C ILE A 467 -2.78 -21.25 4.69
N GLY A 468 -1.61 -20.93 5.27
CA GLY A 468 -0.64 -21.95 5.67
C GLY A 468 -0.11 -22.73 4.46
N ASP A 469 -0.36 -24.03 4.47
CA ASP A 469 -0.10 -25.02 3.41
C ASP A 469 -1.22 -25.14 2.37
N GLY A 470 -2.37 -24.52 2.62
CA GLY A 470 -3.49 -24.47 1.69
C GLY A 470 -3.26 -23.49 0.54
N TYR A 471 -3.48 -23.95 -0.69
CA TYR A 471 -3.41 -23.17 -1.92
C TYR A 471 -4.74 -23.21 -2.66
N MET A 472 -5.38 -22.04 -2.83
CA MET A 472 -6.71 -21.92 -3.46
C MET A 472 -6.65 -21.12 -4.75
N ILE A 473 -7.23 -21.69 -5.81
CA ILE A 473 -7.35 -21.03 -7.13
C ILE A 473 -8.76 -21.20 -7.71
N ALA A 474 -9.14 -20.26 -8.57
CA ALA A 474 -10.46 -20.19 -9.19
C ALA A 474 -10.37 -19.91 -10.71
N ALA A 475 -11.37 -20.36 -11.46
CA ALA A 475 -11.57 -20.04 -12.87
C ALA A 475 -13.07 -19.85 -13.17
N GLY A 476 -13.42 -19.13 -14.24
CA GLY A 476 -14.82 -18.89 -14.65
C GLY A 476 -15.44 -17.57 -14.17
N HIS A 477 -14.77 -16.86 -13.25
CA HIS A 477 -15.28 -15.61 -12.67
C HIS A 477 -14.96 -14.34 -13.48
N ASP A 478 -13.99 -14.40 -14.38
CA ASP A 478 -13.42 -13.25 -15.10
C ASP A 478 -13.15 -13.58 -16.58
N GLU A 479 -14.02 -14.40 -17.19
CA GLU A 479 -13.80 -14.85 -18.57
C GLU A 479 -13.83 -13.68 -19.57
N ASN A 480 -12.70 -13.50 -20.25
CA ASN A 480 -12.48 -12.55 -21.34
C ASN A 480 -12.05 -13.28 -22.64
N GLU A 481 -11.91 -12.56 -23.75
CA GLU A 481 -11.52 -13.16 -25.04
C GLU A 481 -10.21 -13.97 -24.98
N LYS A 482 -9.25 -13.58 -24.12
CA LYS A 482 -7.99 -14.33 -23.92
C LYS A 482 -8.23 -15.67 -23.23
N SER A 483 -9.01 -15.68 -22.15
CA SER A 483 -9.34 -16.89 -21.39
C SER A 483 -10.13 -17.90 -22.24
N THR A 484 -11.09 -17.42 -23.05
CA THR A 484 -11.91 -18.26 -23.95
C THR A 484 -11.05 -18.96 -25.02
N LYS A 485 -9.99 -18.30 -25.52
CA LYS A 485 -9.04 -18.91 -26.46
C LYS A 485 -8.21 -20.04 -25.83
N GLN A 486 -8.00 -20.03 -24.52
CA GLN A 486 -7.25 -21.07 -23.81
C GLN A 486 -8.12 -22.30 -23.44
N GLY A 487 -9.43 -22.23 -23.67
CA GLY A 487 -10.39 -23.32 -23.47
C GLY A 487 -11.27 -23.12 -22.24
N LYS A 488 -12.18 -24.08 -22.00
CA LYS A 488 -13.15 -24.02 -20.90
C LYS A 488 -12.47 -23.92 -19.52
N PRO A 489 -13.06 -23.23 -18.53
CA PRO A 489 -12.50 -23.09 -17.17
C PRO A 489 -12.06 -24.41 -16.54
N ILE A 490 -12.89 -25.45 -16.61
CA ILE A 490 -12.58 -26.78 -16.08
C ILE A 490 -11.38 -27.42 -16.76
N ALA A 491 -11.25 -27.30 -18.08
CA ALA A 491 -10.13 -27.87 -18.81
C ALA A 491 -8.80 -27.18 -18.44
N ARG A 492 -8.82 -25.86 -18.23
CA ARG A 492 -7.66 -25.11 -17.72
C ARG A 492 -7.31 -25.55 -16.30
N MET A 493 -8.32 -25.72 -15.44
CA MET A 493 -8.12 -26.18 -14.06
C MET A 493 -7.55 -27.60 -13.97
N LEU A 494 -7.98 -28.53 -14.83
CA LEU A 494 -7.44 -29.89 -14.86
C LEU A 494 -5.98 -29.92 -15.32
N LYS A 495 -5.63 -29.12 -16.34
CA LYS A 495 -4.23 -28.96 -16.78
C LYS A 495 -3.36 -28.34 -15.69
N MET A 496 -3.90 -27.35 -14.96
CA MET A 496 -3.25 -26.76 -13.79
C MET A 496 -2.99 -27.79 -12.70
N ALA A 497 -4.00 -28.58 -12.31
CA ALA A 497 -3.87 -29.63 -11.31
C ALA A 497 -2.80 -30.66 -11.69
N GLN A 498 -2.79 -31.12 -12.95
CA GLN A 498 -1.78 -32.04 -13.44
C GLN A 498 -0.37 -31.43 -13.35
N ALA A 499 -0.18 -30.19 -13.81
CA ALA A 499 1.11 -29.52 -13.77
C ALA A 499 1.60 -29.26 -12.33
N MET A 500 0.70 -28.97 -11.39
CA MET A 500 1.04 -28.85 -9.96
C MET A 500 1.57 -30.17 -9.40
N LEU A 501 0.87 -31.29 -9.69
CA LEU A 501 1.27 -32.63 -9.24
C LEU A 501 2.63 -33.07 -9.82
N GLU A 502 2.92 -32.68 -11.06
CA GLU A 502 4.23 -32.92 -11.68
C GLU A 502 5.33 -32.04 -11.06
N ALA A 503 5.07 -30.73 -10.88
CA ALA A 503 6.04 -29.78 -10.36
C ALA A 503 6.49 -30.12 -8.93
N VAL A 504 5.56 -30.54 -8.07
CA VAL A 504 5.83 -30.89 -6.66
C VAL A 504 6.85 -32.02 -6.51
N GLN A 505 6.98 -32.91 -7.50
CA GLN A 505 7.93 -34.03 -7.44
C GLN A 505 9.40 -33.59 -7.44
N SER A 506 9.68 -32.36 -7.89
CA SER A 506 11.02 -31.80 -7.87
C SER A 506 11.45 -31.28 -6.49
N PHE A 507 10.51 -31.14 -5.55
CA PHE A 507 10.76 -30.61 -4.21
C PHE A 507 11.07 -31.75 -3.24
N LYS A 508 12.20 -31.62 -2.53
CA LYS A 508 12.67 -32.59 -1.54
C LYS A 508 12.33 -32.14 -0.12
N MET A 509 12.00 -33.12 0.73
CA MET A 509 11.67 -32.95 2.14
C MET A 509 12.50 -33.88 3.03
N PRO A 510 12.68 -33.56 4.33
CA PRO A 510 13.10 -34.54 5.32
C PRO A 510 12.12 -35.73 5.31
N GLY A 511 12.59 -36.90 4.88
CA GLY A 511 11.78 -38.11 4.78
C GLY A 511 11.19 -38.45 3.41
N GLY A 512 11.46 -37.65 2.35
CA GLY A 512 11.09 -38.05 0.98
C GLY A 512 10.81 -36.89 0.03
N VAL A 513 9.96 -37.16 -0.97
CA VAL A 513 9.48 -36.15 -1.92
C VAL A 513 8.29 -35.43 -1.31
N LEU A 514 8.18 -34.12 -1.56
CA LEU A 514 6.99 -33.36 -1.19
C LEU A 514 5.75 -33.99 -1.85
N ARG A 515 4.63 -34.03 -1.12
CA ARG A 515 3.37 -34.56 -1.64
C ARG A 515 2.26 -33.59 -1.33
N ILE A 516 1.35 -33.41 -2.29
CA ILE A 516 0.16 -32.60 -2.12
C ILE A 516 -1.10 -33.43 -2.34
N ARG A 517 -2.21 -32.98 -1.78
CA ARG A 517 -3.57 -33.37 -2.16
C ARG A 517 -4.18 -32.28 -3.03
N VAL A 518 -5.07 -32.67 -3.92
CA VAL A 518 -5.83 -31.72 -4.75
C VAL A 518 -7.32 -32.11 -4.74
N GLY A 519 -8.18 -31.11 -4.60
CA GLY A 519 -9.63 -31.23 -4.68
C GLY A 519 -10.23 -30.22 -5.64
N ILE A 520 -11.12 -30.67 -6.52
CA ILE A 520 -11.72 -29.83 -7.56
C ILE A 520 -13.24 -29.99 -7.57
N HIS A 521 -13.93 -28.85 -7.61
CA HIS A 521 -15.38 -28.79 -7.79
C HIS A 521 -15.78 -27.59 -8.64
N CYS A 522 -16.93 -27.66 -9.29
CA CYS A 522 -17.51 -26.56 -10.04
C CYS A 522 -18.97 -26.35 -9.69
N GLY A 523 -19.42 -25.11 -9.71
CA GLY A 523 -20.78 -24.74 -9.35
C GLY A 523 -20.94 -23.22 -9.19
N PRO A 524 -22.12 -22.74 -8.75
CA PRO A 524 -22.35 -21.33 -8.53
C PRO A 524 -21.58 -20.83 -7.30
N ALA A 525 -21.08 -19.59 -7.35
CA ALA A 525 -20.44 -18.94 -6.22
C ALA A 525 -20.65 -17.44 -6.26
N PHE A 526 -20.63 -16.80 -5.09
CA PHE A 526 -20.58 -15.36 -5.00
C PHE A 526 -19.12 -14.93 -4.83
N ALA A 527 -18.63 -13.99 -5.63
CA ALA A 527 -17.27 -13.48 -5.53
C ALA A 527 -17.26 -11.97 -5.37
N GLY A 528 -16.37 -11.44 -4.53
CA GLY A 528 -16.35 -10.00 -4.25
C GLY A 528 -15.14 -9.55 -3.46
N VAL A 529 -14.97 -8.22 -3.40
CA VAL A 529 -13.87 -7.61 -2.64
C VAL A 529 -14.26 -7.47 -1.18
N ILE A 530 -13.46 -8.05 -0.29
CA ILE A 530 -13.62 -7.97 1.15
C ILE A 530 -12.44 -7.21 1.76
N GLY A 531 -12.74 -6.31 2.70
CA GLY A 531 -11.75 -5.55 3.45
C GLY A 531 -11.38 -4.22 2.79
N SER A 532 -11.14 -3.21 3.62
CA SER A 532 -10.82 -1.84 3.17
C SER A 532 -9.33 -1.51 3.21
N LYS A 533 -8.56 -2.11 4.13
CA LYS A 533 -7.11 -1.87 4.29
C LYS A 533 -6.22 -2.86 3.52
N CYS A 534 -6.76 -4.03 3.20
CA CYS A 534 -6.09 -5.06 2.44
C CYS A 534 -7.17 -5.77 1.62
N PRO A 535 -7.64 -5.15 0.52
CA PRO A 535 -8.76 -5.66 -0.24
C PRO A 535 -8.39 -7.01 -0.86
N ARG A 536 -9.24 -8.02 -0.64
CA ARG A 536 -9.07 -9.36 -1.21
C ARG A 536 -10.28 -9.74 -2.01
N TYR A 537 -10.06 -10.36 -3.16
CA TYR A 537 -11.15 -10.92 -3.95
C TYR A 537 -11.43 -12.34 -3.47
N CYS A 538 -12.53 -12.49 -2.72
CA CYS A 538 -12.89 -13.74 -2.07
C CYS A 538 -14.08 -14.42 -2.76
N PHE A 539 -14.15 -15.74 -2.64
CA PHE A 539 -15.27 -16.57 -3.10
C PHE A 539 -16.05 -17.12 -1.91
N LEU A 540 -17.37 -17.08 -1.98
CA LEU A 540 -18.31 -17.48 -0.95
C LEU A 540 -19.37 -18.42 -1.54
N GLY A 541 -19.72 -19.48 -0.80
CA GLY A 541 -20.78 -20.42 -1.18
C GLY A 541 -20.40 -21.89 -1.01
N ASP A 542 -21.37 -22.77 -1.26
CA ASP A 542 -21.23 -24.22 -1.08
C ASP A 542 -20.19 -24.84 -2.02
N THR A 543 -19.97 -24.22 -3.19
CA THR A 543 -18.95 -24.65 -4.15
C THR A 543 -17.56 -24.67 -3.53
N ILE A 544 -17.22 -23.66 -2.71
CA ILE A 544 -15.92 -23.54 -2.03
C ILE A 544 -15.78 -24.64 -0.97
N ASN A 545 -16.80 -24.82 -0.14
CA ASN A 545 -16.83 -25.85 0.90
C ASN A 545 -16.71 -27.25 0.31
N THR A 546 -17.36 -27.51 -0.82
CA THR A 546 -17.32 -28.80 -1.49
C THR A 546 -15.94 -29.07 -2.10
N ALA A 547 -15.32 -28.08 -2.76
CA ALA A 547 -13.96 -28.19 -3.28
C ALA A 547 -12.94 -28.48 -2.17
N SER A 548 -13.03 -27.77 -1.04
CA SER A 548 -12.18 -27.99 0.13
C SER A 548 -12.34 -29.40 0.72
N ARG A 549 -13.56 -29.94 0.76
CA ARG A 549 -13.78 -31.34 1.18
C ARG A 549 -13.24 -32.37 0.21
N MET A 550 -13.26 -32.08 -1.09
CA MET A 550 -12.63 -32.97 -2.08
C MET A 550 -11.13 -33.01 -1.88
N GLU A 551 -10.49 -31.90 -1.49
CA GLU A 551 -9.06 -31.89 -1.16
C GLU A 551 -8.81 -32.73 0.08
N SER A 552 -9.53 -32.47 1.17
CA SER A 552 -9.25 -33.11 2.47
C SER A 552 -9.48 -34.62 2.48
N THR A 553 -10.29 -35.14 1.55
CA THR A 553 -10.53 -36.58 1.36
C THR A 553 -9.70 -37.20 0.23
N SER A 554 -8.91 -36.40 -0.49
CA SER A 554 -8.09 -36.84 -1.61
C SER A 554 -6.91 -37.69 -1.17
N PHE A 555 -6.43 -38.57 -2.06
CA PHE A 555 -5.21 -39.32 -1.82
C PHE A 555 -3.98 -38.44 -2.11
N PRO A 556 -2.86 -38.63 -1.40
CA PRO A 556 -1.59 -37.98 -1.73
C PRO A 556 -1.21 -38.18 -3.20
N MET A 557 -0.75 -37.12 -3.85
CA MET A 557 -0.38 -37.09 -5.27
C MET A 557 -1.54 -37.39 -6.23
N SER A 558 -2.78 -37.09 -5.83
CA SER A 558 -3.96 -37.24 -6.67
C SER A 558 -4.87 -36.02 -6.62
N ALA A 559 -5.69 -35.87 -7.66
CA ALA A 559 -6.77 -34.90 -7.72
C ALA A 559 -8.11 -35.62 -7.59
N GLN A 560 -8.88 -35.25 -6.58
CA GLN A 560 -10.24 -35.73 -6.38
C GLN A 560 -11.24 -34.74 -6.94
N LEU A 561 -12.13 -35.22 -7.80
CA LEU A 561 -13.14 -34.42 -8.49
C LEU A 561 -14.53 -34.85 -8.04
N THR A 562 -15.43 -33.89 -7.88
CA THR A 562 -16.87 -34.19 -7.79
C THR A 562 -17.42 -34.68 -9.13
N GLU A 563 -18.55 -35.38 -9.10
CA GLU A 563 -19.29 -35.78 -10.32
C GLU A 563 -19.61 -34.58 -11.23
N ALA A 564 -20.04 -33.45 -10.65
CA ALA A 564 -20.29 -32.22 -11.40
C ALA A 564 -19.07 -31.75 -12.21
N ALA A 565 -17.88 -31.81 -11.61
CA ALA A 565 -16.63 -31.43 -12.28
C ALA A 565 -16.24 -32.41 -13.40
N VAL A 566 -16.52 -33.71 -13.23
CA VAL A 566 -16.30 -34.73 -14.28
C VAL A 566 -17.24 -34.50 -15.46
N GLN A 567 -18.51 -34.21 -15.19
CA GLN A 567 -19.51 -33.89 -16.20
C GLN A 567 -19.14 -32.61 -16.97
N ASP A 568 -18.72 -31.55 -16.27
CA ASP A 568 -18.31 -30.28 -16.90
C ASP A 568 -17.09 -30.45 -17.82
N ALA A 569 -16.16 -31.34 -17.45
CA ALA A 569 -14.99 -31.67 -18.26
C ALA A 569 -15.35 -32.39 -19.57
N GLY A 570 -16.57 -32.91 -19.72
CA GLY A 570 -17.01 -33.67 -20.90
C GLY A 570 -16.32 -35.02 -21.05
N THR A 571 -15.70 -35.53 -19.98
CA THR A 571 -15.01 -36.83 -19.97
C THR A 571 -16.04 -37.92 -19.66
N PRO A 572 -16.13 -39.00 -20.45
CA PRO A 572 -16.98 -40.13 -20.07
C PRO A 572 -16.50 -40.70 -18.74
N MET A 573 -17.42 -40.83 -17.78
CA MET A 573 -17.15 -41.49 -16.50
C MET A 573 -16.49 -42.85 -16.78
N PRO A 574 -15.28 -43.14 -16.27
CA PRO A 574 -14.81 -44.51 -16.25
C PRO A 574 -15.81 -45.29 -15.40
N SER A 575 -16.44 -46.31 -15.99
CA SER A 575 -17.33 -47.22 -15.29
C SER A 575 -16.54 -48.08 -14.31
N ALA A 576 -16.12 -47.48 -13.20
CA ALA A 576 -15.55 -48.20 -12.06
C ALA A 576 -16.68 -48.57 -11.09
N PRO A 577 -16.69 -49.81 -10.56
CA PRO A 577 -17.80 -50.31 -9.76
C PRO A 577 -17.92 -49.49 -8.48
N LEU A 578 -19.17 -49.19 -8.08
CA LEU A 578 -19.49 -48.70 -6.75
C LEU A 578 -18.69 -49.51 -5.73
N ALA A 579 -17.68 -48.88 -5.13
CA ALA A 579 -17.04 -49.43 -3.95
C ALA A 579 -18.15 -49.58 -2.91
N LYS A 580 -18.54 -50.83 -2.64
CA LYS A 580 -19.45 -51.14 -1.53
C LYS A 580 -18.90 -50.44 -0.29
N GLU A 581 -19.76 -49.67 0.36
CA GLU A 581 -19.47 -49.05 1.65
C GLU A 581 -18.70 -50.05 2.53
N PRO A 582 -17.55 -49.68 3.11
CA PRO A 582 -16.99 -50.48 4.18
C PRO A 582 -18.03 -50.44 5.29
N SER A 583 -18.62 -51.61 5.56
CA SER A 583 -19.60 -51.81 6.64
C SER A 583 -19.13 -51.07 7.87
N ARG A 584 -19.95 -50.14 8.39
CA ARG A 584 -19.77 -49.53 9.71
C ARG A 584 -19.45 -50.62 10.73
N ALA A 585 -18.17 -50.79 11.07
CA ALA A 585 -17.79 -51.49 12.26
C ALA A 585 -18.32 -50.65 13.42
N ARG A 586 -19.45 -51.08 14.00
CA ARG A 586 -19.91 -50.61 15.30
C ARG A 586 -18.75 -50.86 16.26
N ALA A 587 -18.03 -49.80 16.62
CA ALA A 587 -17.22 -49.79 17.82
C ALA A 587 -18.20 -49.94 19.00
N SER A 588 -18.38 -51.17 19.45
CA SER A 588 -18.99 -51.48 20.74
C SER A 588 -18.05 -50.94 21.82
N CYS A 589 -18.47 -49.91 22.55
CA CYS A 589 -17.92 -49.65 23.87
C CYS A 589 -18.13 -50.91 24.74
N PRO A 590 -17.09 -51.45 25.38
CA PRO A 590 -17.31 -52.43 26.44
C PRO A 590 -17.87 -51.68 27.67
N PRO A 591 -18.82 -52.27 28.42
CA PRO A 591 -19.21 -51.72 29.71
C PRO A 591 -18.13 -52.07 30.74
N THR A 592 -17.97 -51.15 31.69
CA THR A 592 -17.10 -51.13 32.89
C THR A 592 -15.61 -50.97 32.70
#